data_AF-A0A821CIQ0-F1
#
_entry.id   AF-A0A821CIQ0-F1
#
_cell.length_a   1.000
_cell.length_b   1.000
_cell.length_c   1.000
_cell.angle_alpha   90.00
_cell.angle_beta   90.00
_cell.angle_gamma   90.00
#
_symmetry.space_group_name_H-M   'P 1'
#
loop_
_entity.id
_entity.type
_entity.pdbx_description
1 polymer ?
#
loop_
_entity_poly.entity_id
_entity_poly.type
_entity_poly.pdbx_seq_one_letter_code
_entity_poly.pdbx_strand_id
1 'polypeptide(L)' 'AFDEYYGEMPWLALDFSERDKKKELSNKFNVDGIPTLILLNGDSGDIICQDARDRIEDNDPTGENFPWAS' A
#
# COMPACT_ATOMS: atom_id res chain seq x y z
N ALA A 1 -11.78 10.79 -13.57
CA ALA A 1 -11.52 9.38 -13.24
C ALA A 1 -10.38 9.25 -12.23
N PHE A 2 -9.10 9.45 -12.59
CA PHE A 2 -8.01 9.38 -11.61
C PHE A 2 -8.10 10.51 -10.57
N ASP A 3 -8.15 11.78 -11.01
CA ASP A 3 -8.14 12.94 -10.10
C ASP A 3 -9.35 12.97 -9.15
N GLU A 4 -10.49 12.45 -9.60
CA GLU A 4 -11.72 12.34 -8.80
C GLU A 4 -11.58 11.28 -7.71
N TYR A 5 -11.11 10.08 -8.06
CA TYR A 5 -10.87 8.99 -7.11
C TYR A 5 -9.74 9.32 -6.12
N TYR A 6 -8.67 9.95 -6.61
CA TYR A 6 -7.57 10.41 -5.77
C TYR A 6 -7.97 11.61 -4.89
N GLY A 7 -8.86 12.49 -5.36
CA GLY A 7 -9.32 13.66 -4.62
C GLY A 7 -10.06 13.32 -3.31
N GLU A 8 -10.54 12.09 -3.17
CA GLU A 8 -11.15 11.58 -1.93
C GLU A 8 -10.12 11.03 -0.93
N MET A 9 -8.87 10.85 -1.35
CA MET A 9 -7.82 10.23 -0.55
C MET A 9 -6.95 11.29 0.16
N PRO A 10 -6.79 11.23 1.49
CA PRO A 10 -6.02 12.22 2.25
C PRO A 10 -4.49 11.96 2.21
N TRP A 11 -4.03 11.00 1.41
CA TRP A 11 -2.63 10.59 1.30
C TRP A 11 -2.04 10.88 -0.09
N LEU A 12 -0.75 10.60 -0.25
CA LEU A 12 -0.03 10.85 -1.49
C LEU A 12 -0.36 9.81 -2.57
N ALA A 13 -0.20 10.20 -3.84
CA ALA A 13 -0.20 9.28 -4.97
C ALA A 13 1.06 9.45 -5.81
N LEU A 14 1.46 8.36 -6.46
CA LEU A 14 2.38 8.42 -7.59
C LEU A 14 1.70 9.18 -8.73
N ASP A 15 2.45 10.06 -9.41
CA ASP A 15 1.93 10.80 -10.56
C ASP A 15 1.34 9.84 -11.60
N PHE A 16 0.14 10.15 -12.10
CA PHE A 16 -0.60 9.24 -12.98
C PHE A 16 0.17 8.91 -14.28
N SER A 17 1.05 9.81 -14.73
CA SER A 17 1.91 9.60 -15.89
C SER A 17 3.02 8.56 -15.67
N GLU A 18 3.39 8.25 -14.42
CA GLU A 18 4.51 7.36 -14.09
C GLU A 18 4.11 5.88 -14.11
N ARG A 19 3.52 5.44 -15.23
CA ARG A 19 2.95 4.09 -15.39
C ARG A 19 4.00 2.98 -15.30
N ASP A 20 5.22 3.24 -15.76
CA ASP A 20 6.32 2.28 -15.68
C ASP A 20 6.77 2.07 -14.23
N LYS A 21 6.93 3.14 -13.45
CA LYS A 21 7.21 3.04 -12.01
C LYS A 21 6.11 2.27 -11.27
N LYS A 22 4.84 2.53 -11.59
CA LYS A 22 3.72 1.74 -11.04
C LYS A 22 3.91 0.25 -11.33
N LYS A 23 4.26 -0.10 -12.57
CA LYS A 23 4.46 -1.50 -12.99
C LYS A 23 5.65 -2.14 -12.29
N GLU A 24 6.77 -1.42 -12.18
CA GLU A 24 7.96 -1.88 -11.45
C GLU A 24 7.64 -2.18 -9.99
N LEU A 25 6.90 -1.28 -9.31
CA LEU A 25 6.48 -1.48 -7.92
C LEU A 25 5.53 -2.68 -7.79
N SER A 26 4.54 -2.82 -8.67
CA SER A 26 3.63 -3.98 -8.65
C SER A 26 4.40 -5.29 -8.82
N ASN A 27 5.38 -5.35 -9.72
CA ASN A 27 6.20 -6.54 -9.92
C ASN A 27 7.13 -6.80 -8.72
N LYS A 28 7.81 -5.77 -8.21
CA LYS A 28 8.75 -5.86 -7.08
C LYS A 28 8.08 -6.47 -5.84
N PHE A 29 6.83 -6.09 -5.60
CA PHE A 29 6.08 -6.52 -4.43
C PHE A 29 5.05 -7.61 -4.72
N ASN A 30 5.10 -8.21 -5.91
CA ASN A 30 4.19 -9.27 -6.35
C ASN A 30 2.71 -8.95 -6.11
N VAL A 31 2.28 -7.76 -6.55
CA VAL A 31 0.89 -7.30 -6.45
C VAL A 31 0.07 -7.87 -7.60
N ASP A 32 -0.66 -8.95 -7.31
CA ASP A 32 -1.48 -9.68 -8.30
C ASP A 32 -2.97 -9.29 -8.28
N GLY A 33 -3.41 -8.53 -7.27
CA GLY A 33 -4.81 -8.12 -7.10
C GLY A 33 -4.97 -6.78 -6.38
N ILE A 34 -6.16 -6.20 -6.46
CA ILE A 34 -6.56 -5.00 -5.72
C ILE A 34 -7.83 -5.26 -4.90
N PRO A 35 -7.99 -4.63 -3.72
CA PRO A 35 -7.04 -3.74 -3.06
C PRO A 35 -5.85 -4.50 -2.43
N THR A 36 -4.66 -3.90 -2.46
CA THR A 36 -3.44 -4.40 -1.79
C THR A 36 -2.76 -3.24 -1.08
N LEU A 37 -2.34 -3.45 0.17
CA LEU A 37 -1.57 -2.49 0.96
C LEU A 37 -0.34 -3.18 1.56
N ILE A 38 0.84 -2.61 1.35
CA ILE A 38 2.12 -3.12 1.83
C ILE A 38 2.78 -2.04 2.66
N LEU A 39 3.21 -2.39 3.86
CA LEU A 39 3.90 -1.50 4.79
C LEU A 39 5.41 -1.67 4.66
N LEU A 40 6.12 -0.56 4.50
CA LEU A 40 7.57 -0.51 4.35
C LEU A 40 8.19 0.34 5.47
N ASN A 41 9.44 0.03 5.83
CA ASN A 41 10.26 0.92 6.64
C ASN A 41 10.70 2.12 5.79
N GLY A 42 10.46 3.34 6.28
CA GLY A 42 10.75 4.58 5.55
C GLY A 42 12.25 4.86 5.33
N ASP A 43 13.12 4.35 6.20
CA ASP A 43 14.56 4.57 6.13
C ASP A 43 15.27 3.48 5.32
N SER A 44 14.94 2.20 5.57
CA SER A 44 15.61 1.07 4.92
C SER A 44 14.93 0.60 3.63
N GLY A 45 13.62 0.84 3.49
CA GLY A 45 12.81 0.30 2.41
C GLY A 45 12.44 -1.18 2.56
N ASP A 46 12.74 -1.78 3.72
CA ASP A 46 12.39 -3.17 4.00
C ASP A 46 10.88 -3.34 4.19
N ILE A 47 10.37 -4.53 3.83
CA ILE A 47 8.96 -4.88 4.04
C ILE A 47 8.74 -5.14 5.53
N ILE A 48 7.78 -4.44 6.12
CA ILE A 48 7.30 -4.67 7.49
C ILE A 48 6.12 -5.64 7.49
N CYS A 49 5.15 -5.41 6.60
CA CYS A 49 3.93 -6.22 6.49
C CYS A 49 3.42 -6.20 5.05
N GLN A 50 3.23 -7.38 4.46
CA GLN A 50 2.80 -7.52 3.05
C GLN A 50 1.27 -7.64 2.89
N ASP A 51 0.56 -7.95 3.96
CA ASP A 51 -0.88 -8.21 4.03
C ASP A 51 -1.64 -7.15 4.84
N ALA A 52 -1.13 -5.90 4.88
CA ALA A 52 -1.65 -4.85 5.75
C ALA A 52 -3.14 -4.51 5.49
N ARG A 53 -3.62 -4.73 4.26
CA ARG A 53 -5.05 -4.62 3.93
C ARG A 53 -5.89 -5.54 4.81
N ASP A 54 -5.50 -6.81 4.94
CA ASP A 54 -6.27 -7.81 5.69
C ASP A 54 -6.17 -7.56 7.20
N ARG A 55 -5.07 -6.93 7.64
CA ARG A 55 -4.92 -6.48 9.03
C ARG A 55 -5.95 -5.42 9.37
N ILE A 56 -6.08 -4.39 8.53
CA ILE A 56 -7.01 -3.28 8.76
C ILE A 56 -8.47 -3.73 8.65
N GLU A 57 -8.80 -4.57 7.68
CA GLU A 57 -10.20 -4.92 7.41
C GLU A 57 -10.75 -5.97 8.39
N ASP A 58 -9.99 -7.05 8.62
CA ASP A 58 -10.55 -8.26 9.23
C ASP A 58 -9.94 -8.63 10.60
N ASN A 59 -8.70 -8.21 10.89
CA ASN A 59 -7.96 -8.76 12.05
C ASN A 59 -7.67 -7.74 13.16
N ASP A 60 -7.44 -6.48 12.84
CA ASP A 60 -7.07 -5.41 13.78
C ASP A 60 -7.54 -4.02 13.28
N PRO A 61 -8.86 -3.79 13.19
CA PRO A 61 -9.43 -2.55 12.65
C PRO A 61 -9.12 -1.31 13.48
N THR A 62 -8.73 -1.48 14.75
CA THR A 62 -8.32 -0.38 15.64
C THR A 62 -6.80 -0.14 15.61
N GLY A 63 -6.03 -1.05 14.99
CA GLY A 63 -4.58 -0.92 14.85
C GLY A 63 -3.81 -1.11 16.17
N GLU A 64 -4.35 -1.88 17.11
CA GLU A 64 -3.70 -2.13 18.41
C GLU A 64 -2.34 -2.82 18.29
N ASN A 65 -2.15 -3.60 17.23
CA ASN A 65 -0.95 -4.38 16.96
C ASN A 65 -0.14 -3.83 15.78
N PHE A 66 -0.46 -2.63 15.30
CA PHE A 66 0.37 -1.93 14.30
C PHE A 66 1.83 -1.84 14.80
N PRO A 67 2.86 -2.12 13.97
CA PRO A 67 2.85 -2.17 12.51
C PRO A 67 2.63 -3.56 11.90
N TRP A 68 2.17 -4.54 12.67
CA TRP A 68 1.98 -5.93 12.22
C TRP A 68 3.23 -6.54 11.59
N ALA A 69 4.40 -6.18 12.13
CA ALA A 69 5.65 -6.85 11.80
C ALA A 69 5.49 -8.33 12.19
N SER A 70 5.60 -9.22 11.20
CA SER A 70 5.62 -10.67 11.40
C SER A 70 6.80 -11.12 12.25
#